data_AF-A0A5C7Z2T4-F1
#
_entry.id   AF-A0A5C7Z2T4-F1
#
_cell.length_a   1.000
_cell.length_b   1.000
_cell.length_c   1.000
_cell.angle_alpha   90.00
_cell.angle_beta   90.00
_cell.angle_gamma   90.00
#
_symmetry.space_group_name_H-M   'P 1'
#
loop_
_entity.id
_entity.type
_entity.pdbx_description
1 polymer ?
#
loop_
_entity_poly.entity_id
_entity_poly.type
_entity_poly.pdbx_seq_one_letter_code
_entity_poly.pdbx_strand_id
1 'polypeptide(L)' 'GGAMLINCIKAEVARLLTEAGQPPQVLTAANVVSRERATQLFESAYDEHAHRLAKLYEHVGPKK' A
#
# COMPACT_ATOMS: atom_id res chain seq x y z
N GLY A 1 16.42 -7.81 -15.64
CA GLY A 1 17.04 -6.52 -15.25
C GLY A 1 16.04 -5.59 -14.58
N GLY A 2 15.19 -4.89 -15.35
CA GLY A 2 14.34 -3.80 -14.84
C GLY A 2 13.41 -4.16 -13.68
N ALA A 3 12.76 -5.34 -13.71
CA ALA A 3 11.89 -5.78 -12.62
C ALA A 3 12.63 -5.91 -11.27
N MET A 4 13.89 -6.35 -11.29
CA MET A 4 14.71 -6.42 -10.08
C MET A 4 15.01 -5.03 -9.54
N LEU A 5 15.43 -4.10 -10.42
CA LEU A 5 15.73 -2.73 -10.01
C LEU A 5 14.51 -2.05 -9.36
N ILE A 6 13.33 -2.20 -9.97
CA ILE A 6 12.08 -1.65 -9.42
C ILE A 6 11.75 -2.28 -8.07
N ASN A 7 11.93 -3.60 -7.92
CA ASN A 7 11.67 -4.27 -6.65
C ASN A 7 12.68 -3.86 -5.56
N CYS A 8 13.94 -3.63 -5.90
CA CYS A 8 14.94 -3.05 -4.99
C CYS A 8 14.52 -1.66 -4.51
N ILE A 9 14.05 -0.79 -5.41
CA ILE A 9 13.54 0.53 -5.05
C ILE A 9 12.35 0.42 -4.09
N LYS A 10 11.39 -0.49 -4.38
CA LYS A 10 10.24 -0.72 -3.49
C LYS A 10 10.67 -1.18 -2.09
N ALA A 11 11.61 -2.11 -2.01
CA ALA A 11 12.10 -2.63 -0.75
C ALA A 11 12.83 -1.54 0.07
N GLU A 12 13.68 -0.74 -0.57
CA GLU A 12 14.41 0.33 0.11
C GLU A 12 13.49 1.44 0.59
N VAL A 13 12.52 1.85 -0.22
CA VAL A 13 11.52 2.84 0.19
C VAL A 13 10.68 2.32 1.36
N ALA A 14 10.26 1.05 1.33
CA ALA A 14 9.54 0.43 2.45
C ALA A 14 10.37 0.42 3.75
N ARG A 15 11.69 0.16 3.65
CA ARG A 15 12.62 0.24 4.78
C ARG A 15 12.67 1.65 5.36
N LEU A 16 12.92 2.66 4.53
CA LEU A 16 12.99 4.07 4.94
C LEU A 16 11.69 4.54 5.63
N LEU A 17 10.53 4.20 5.06
CA LEU A 17 9.24 4.54 5.64
C LEU A 17 9.00 3.85 7.00
N THR A 18 9.41 2.58 7.12
CA THR A 18 9.31 1.83 8.37
C THR A 18 10.19 2.44 9.46
N GLU A 19 11.42 2.82 9.12
CA GLU A 19 12.34 3.51 10.04
C GLU A 19 11.82 4.89 10.47
N ALA A 20 11.07 5.56 9.61
CA ALA A 20 10.37 6.81 9.93
C ALA A 20 9.08 6.61 10.75
N GLY A 21 8.75 5.38 11.16
CA GLY A 21 7.53 5.06 11.92
C GLY A 21 6.25 5.06 11.09
N GLN A 22 6.37 5.02 9.76
CA GLN A 22 5.25 5.04 8.80
C GLN A 22 5.29 3.82 7.88
N PRO A 23 5.27 2.58 8.42
CA PRO A 23 5.36 1.38 7.57
C PRO A 23 4.20 1.36 6.56
N PRO A 24 4.46 1.11 5.27
CA PRO A 24 3.40 1.01 4.28
C PRO A 24 2.53 -0.22 4.56
N GLN A 25 1.24 -0.13 4.20
CA GLN A 25 0.38 -1.32 4.19
C GLN A 25 0.83 -2.27 3.08
N VAL A 26 0.81 -3.57 3.39
CA VAL A 26 1.31 -4.62 2.49
C VAL A 26 0.32 -5.76 2.36
N LEU A 27 0.16 -6.25 1.13
CA LEU A 27 -0.50 -7.51 0.87
C LEU A 27 0.48 -8.63 1.22
N THR A 28 0.06 -9.54 2.09
CA THR A 28 0.88 -10.68 2.50
C THR A 28 0.13 -11.98 2.24
N ALA A 29 0.83 -12.95 1.65
CA ALA A 29 0.23 -14.23 1.30
C ALA A 29 -0.24 -15.01 2.55
N ALA A 30 -1.38 -15.68 2.43
CA ALA A 30 -2.01 -16.40 3.54
C ALA A 30 -1.13 -17.54 4.11
N ASN A 31 -0.25 -18.13 3.30
CA ASN A 31 0.71 -19.14 3.76
C ASN A 31 1.82 -18.56 4.66
N VAL A 32 1.98 -17.23 4.71
CA VAL A 32 2.95 -16.55 5.59
C VAL A 32 2.28 -16.08 6.88
N VAL A 33 1.05 -15.56 6.81
CA VAL A 33 0.42 -14.85 7.94
C VAL A 33 -0.90 -15.45 8.43
N SER A 34 -1.38 -16.56 7.88
CA SER A 34 -2.77 -17.08 7.95
C SER A 34 -3.75 -16.37 6.99
N ARG A 35 -4.88 -17.04 6.72
CA ARG A 35 -5.93 -16.51 5.86
C ARG A 35 -6.58 -15.28 6.48
N GLU A 36 -6.92 -15.36 7.77
CA GLU A 36 -7.61 -14.31 8.50
C GLU A 36 -6.79 -13.02 8.51
N ARG A 37 -5.49 -13.14 8.79
CA ARG A 37 -4.59 -11.98 8.78
C ARG A 37 -4.36 -11.43 7.38
N ALA A 38 -4.21 -12.30 6.38
CA ALA A 38 -4.07 -11.86 4.99
C ALA A 38 -5.28 -11.06 4.51
N THR A 39 -6.50 -11.50 4.86
CA THR A 39 -7.73 -10.75 4.56
C THR A 39 -7.74 -9.40 5.27
N GLN A 40 -7.42 -9.33 6.57
CA GLN A 40 -7.36 -8.04 7.28
C GLN A 40 -6.36 -7.07 6.66
N LEU A 41 -5.18 -7.55 6.28
CA LEU A 41 -4.15 -6.72 5.63
C LEU A 41 -4.65 -6.20 4.28
N PHE A 42 -5.31 -7.07 3.49
CA PHE A 42 -5.89 -6.70 2.21
C PHE A 42 -6.94 -5.60 2.34
N GLU A 43 -7.94 -5.79 3.19
CA GLU A 43 -9.00 -4.79 3.40
C GLU A 43 -8.41 -3.46 3.88
N SER A 44 -7.48 -3.50 4.84
CA SER A 44 -6.85 -2.28 5.35
C SER A 44 -6.10 -1.49 4.27
N ALA A 45 -5.41 -2.20 3.35
CA ALA A 45 -4.71 -1.60 2.22
C ALA A 45 -5.65 -0.95 1.22
N TYR A 46 -6.81 -1.57 0.98
CA TYR A 46 -7.82 -1.02 0.08
C TYR A 46 -8.58 0.16 0.69
N ASP A 47 -8.86 0.14 1.99
CA ASP A 47 -9.46 1.27 2.70
C ASP A 47 -8.57 2.51 2.60
N GLU A 48 -7.28 2.35 2.85
CA GLU A 48 -6.32 3.45 2.72
C GLU A 48 -6.19 3.96 1.29
N HIS A 49 -6.14 3.04 0.32
CA HIS A 49 -6.12 3.39 -1.09
C HIS A 49 -7.38 4.18 -1.49
N ALA A 50 -8.57 3.76 -1.06
CA ALA A 50 -9.82 4.45 -1.31
C ALA A 50 -9.82 5.86 -0.73
N HIS A 51 -9.36 6.04 0.51
CA HIS A 51 -9.22 7.36 1.12
C HIS A 51 -8.25 8.26 0.35
N ARG A 52 -7.10 7.73 -0.07
CA ARG A 52 -6.12 8.48 -0.88
C ARG A 52 -6.67 8.86 -2.25
N LEU A 53 -7.40 7.96 -2.92
CA LEU A 53 -8.05 8.24 -4.20
C LEU A 53 -9.14 9.29 -4.07
N ALA A 54 -9.98 9.20 -3.03
CA ALA A 54 -11.00 10.21 -2.77
C ALA A 54 -10.38 11.60 -2.64
N LYS A 55 -9.25 11.70 -1.93
CA LYS A 55 -8.50 12.96 -1.81
C LYS A 55 -7.88 13.40 -3.13
N LEU A 56 -7.30 12.49 -3.90
CA LEU A 56 -6.67 12.77 -5.19
C LEU A 56 -7.68 13.35 -6.19
N TYR A 57 -8.92 12.86 -6.19
CA TYR A 57 -9.96 13.25 -7.13
C TYR A 57 -10.95 14.29 -6.60
N GLU A 58 -10.71 14.85 -5.41
CA GLU A 58 -11.62 15.79 -4.72
C GLU A 58 -12.02 17.01 -5.59
N HIS A 59 -11.16 17.44 -6.52
CA HIS A 59 -11.36 18.63 -7.34
C HIS A 59 -11.47 18.34 -8.84
N VAL A 60 -11.64 17.07 -9.22
CA VAL A 60 -11.79 16.68 -10.62
C VAL A 60 -13.27 16.74 -11.03
N GLY A 61 -13.54 17.37 -12.18
CA GLY A 61 -14.90 17.52 -12.73
C GLY A 61 -15.48 18.92 -12.54
N PRO A 62 -16.62 19.23 -13.19
CA PRO A 62 -17.28 20.53 -13.06
C PRO A 62 -17.77 20.76 -11.63
N LYS A 63 -17.61 21.99 -11.12
CA LYS A 63 -18.16 22.40 -9.82
C LYS A 63 -19.68 22.29 -9.88
N LYS A 64 -20.28 21.55 -8.96
CA LYS A 64 -21.73 21.53 -8.74
C LYS A 64 -22.17 22.83 -8.07
#